data_AF-A0A2J7QMI0-F1
#
_entry.id   AF-A0A2J7QMI0-F1
#
_cell.length_a   1.000
_cell.length_b   1.000
_cell.length_c   1.000
_cell.angle_alpha   90.00
_cell.angle_beta   90.00
_cell.angle_gamma   90.00
#
_symmetry.space_group_name_H-M   'P 1'
#
loop_
_entity.id
_entity.type
_entity.pdbx_description
1 polymer ?
#
loop_
_entity_poly.entity_id
_entity_poly.type
_entity_poly.pdbx_seq_one_letter_code
_entity_poly.pdbx_strand_id
1 'polypeptide(L)'
;MSLEPAEKYLNPLKVLFEVEKILPDNAILVVDGGDFVGTAAYILRPRGPLSWLDPGAFGTLGVGGGFALGAKLCRPDAEVWILYGDGSCGFSVAEIDTMTRHKVPIIALVGNDAAWTQIAREQVPFFGSSVACKLAYTDYQEVSKGYGGKGFLVSEDSADLSSILKAAQSLCREGHTVLINTLIGSSKFREGSISV
;
A
#
# COMPACT_ATOMS: atom_id res chain seq x y z
N MET A 1 1.09 -9.21 20.34
CA MET A 1 0.53 -8.90 19.01
C MET A 1 0.50 -10.21 18.25
N SER A 2 -0.68 -10.80 18.04
CA SER A 2 -0.83 -12.17 17.53
C SER A 2 -0.41 -12.23 16.06
N LEU A 3 0.79 -12.76 15.81
CA LEU A 3 1.29 -13.14 14.48
C LEU A 3 0.67 -14.48 14.06
N GLU A 4 -0.65 -14.62 14.12
CA GLU A 4 -1.27 -15.83 13.57
C GLU A 4 -0.99 -15.88 12.06
N PRO A 5 -0.56 -17.04 11.53
CA PRO A 5 -0.37 -17.20 10.09
C PRO A 5 -1.70 -16.91 9.38
N ALA A 6 -1.64 -16.24 8.23
CA ALA A 6 -2.74 -16.38 7.28
C ALA A 6 -2.70 -17.82 6.73
N GLU A 7 -3.85 -18.46 6.49
CA GLU A 7 -3.89 -19.81 5.88
C GLU A 7 -3.29 -19.84 4.46
N LYS A 8 -3.22 -18.66 3.81
CA LYS A 8 -2.67 -18.41 2.48
C LYS A 8 -2.23 -16.94 2.42
N TYR A 9 -1.11 -16.66 1.75
CA TYR A 9 -0.53 -15.33 1.55
C TYR A 9 0.12 -14.68 2.80
N LEU A 10 0.77 -13.53 2.60
CA LEU A 10 1.54 -12.89 3.66
C LEU A 10 0.63 -12.30 4.76
N ASN A 11 1.05 -12.40 6.02
CA ASN A 11 0.40 -11.67 7.09
C ASN A 11 0.64 -10.16 6.91
N PRO A 12 -0.42 -9.31 6.84
CA PRO A 12 -0.28 -7.88 6.58
C PRO A 12 0.54 -7.14 7.66
N LEU A 13 0.49 -7.59 8.91
CA LEU A 13 1.30 -7.03 9.99
C LEU A 13 2.79 -7.25 9.72
N LYS A 14 3.16 -8.46 9.28
CA LYS A 14 4.55 -8.78 8.94
C LYS A 14 5.06 -7.90 7.80
N VAL A 15 4.23 -7.69 6.77
CA VAL A 15 4.58 -6.80 5.65
C VAL A 15 4.88 -5.40 6.16
N LEU A 16 3.98 -4.82 6.94
CA LEU A 16 4.13 -3.46 7.47
C LEU A 16 5.29 -3.33 8.47
N PHE A 17 5.58 -4.36 9.28
CA PHE A 17 6.76 -4.37 10.14
C PHE A 17 8.07 -4.36 9.36
N GLU A 18 8.16 -5.10 8.25
CA GLU A 18 9.35 -5.07 7.39
C GLU A 18 9.52 -3.71 6.70
N VAL A 19 8.42 -3.07 6.32
CA VAL A 19 8.44 -1.69 5.79
C VAL A 19 8.94 -0.71 6.84
N GLU A 20 8.40 -0.73 8.06
CA GLU A 20 8.81 0.19 9.14
C GLU A 20 10.32 0.12 9.41
N LYS A 21 10.92 -1.08 9.37
CA LYS A 21 12.36 -1.28 9.60
C LYS A 21 13.26 -0.58 8.59
N ILE A 22 12.77 -0.29 7.39
CA ILE A 22 13.58 0.27 6.29
C ILE A 22 13.22 1.72 5.93
N LEU A 23 12.13 2.25 6.48
CA LEU A 23 11.67 3.60 6.18
C LEU A 23 12.71 4.62 6.71
N PRO A 24 13.27 5.49 5.84
CA PRO A 24 14.24 6.49 6.26
C PRO A 24 13.59 7.62 7.08
N ASP A 25 14.42 8.44 7.73
CA ASP A 25 13.96 9.58 8.54
C ASP A 25 13.31 10.70 7.71
N ASN A 26 13.55 10.75 6.41
CA ASN A 26 12.95 11.71 5.48
C ASN A 26 11.74 11.13 4.72
N ALA A 27 11.17 10.01 5.18
CA ALA A 27 10.04 9.39 4.51
C ALA A 27 8.75 10.22 4.62
N ILE A 28 7.96 10.23 3.53
CA ILE A 28 6.57 10.70 3.53
C ILE A 28 5.69 9.52 3.15
N LEU A 29 4.70 9.22 3.99
CA LEU A 29 3.73 8.17 3.78
C LEU A 29 2.43 8.80 3.26
N VAL A 30 2.06 8.48 2.04
CA VAL A 30 0.74 8.71 1.48
C VAL A 30 -0.05 7.44 1.66
N VAL A 31 -1.21 7.52 2.29
CA VAL A 31 -2.03 6.35 2.57
C VAL A 31 -3.36 6.49 1.86
N ASP A 32 -3.72 5.48 1.08
CA ASP A 32 -4.91 5.49 0.26
C ASP A 32 -5.67 4.19 0.47
N GLY A 33 -6.57 4.25 1.45
CA GLY A 33 -7.75 3.41 1.53
C GLY A 33 -7.57 1.96 1.97
N GLY A 34 -8.67 1.46 2.54
CA GLY A 34 -8.85 0.06 2.89
C GLY A 34 -8.26 -0.31 4.23
N ASP A 35 -8.52 -1.55 4.61
CA ASP A 35 -8.11 -2.01 5.92
C ASP A 35 -6.60 -2.14 6.08
N PHE A 36 -5.88 -2.38 4.98
CA PHE A 36 -4.42 -2.45 5.00
C PHE A 36 -3.81 -1.14 5.53
N VAL A 37 -4.36 0.01 5.12
CA VAL A 37 -3.97 1.34 5.64
C VAL A 37 -4.36 1.50 7.11
N GLY A 38 -5.58 1.10 7.49
CA GLY A 38 -5.99 1.13 8.88
C GLY A 38 -5.11 0.26 9.77
N THR A 39 -4.58 -0.86 9.25
CA THR A 39 -3.56 -1.68 9.91
C THR A 39 -2.20 -0.98 9.95
N ALA A 40 -1.80 -0.32 8.86
CA ALA A 40 -0.56 0.46 8.78
C ALA A 40 -0.50 1.57 9.84
N ALA A 41 -1.61 2.23 10.15
CA ALA A 41 -1.68 3.28 11.16
C ALA A 41 -1.29 2.83 12.59
N TYR A 42 -1.35 1.53 12.89
CA TYR A 42 -0.90 0.97 14.18
C TYR A 42 0.58 0.60 14.21
N ILE A 43 1.22 0.46 13.04
CA ILE A 43 2.58 -0.08 12.91
C ILE A 43 3.55 1.01 12.47
N LEU A 44 3.23 1.70 11.38
CA LEU A 44 4.13 2.66 10.77
C LEU A 44 4.17 3.97 11.55
N ARG A 45 5.35 4.58 11.61
CA ARG A 45 5.55 5.83 12.35
C ARG A 45 5.83 7.00 11.39
N PRO A 46 4.98 8.04 11.34
CA PRO A 46 5.31 9.25 10.59
C PRO A 46 6.60 9.88 11.14
N ARG A 47 7.50 10.33 10.26
CA ARG A 47 8.82 10.88 10.64
C ARG A 47 8.78 12.34 11.12
N GLY A 48 7.60 12.94 11.18
CA GLY A 48 7.36 14.29 11.67
C GLY A 48 6.02 14.87 11.21
N PRO A 49 5.74 16.14 11.47
CA PRO A 49 4.55 16.82 10.93
C PRO A 49 4.49 16.71 9.41
N LEU A 50 3.28 16.51 8.87
CA LEU A 50 3.05 16.44 7.41
C LEU A 50 3.86 15.32 6.71
N SER A 51 4.10 14.19 7.39
CA SER A 51 4.73 12.99 6.83
C SER A 51 3.78 11.78 6.75
N TRP A 52 2.53 11.97 7.13
CA TRP A 52 1.42 11.05 6.91
C TRP A 52 0.28 11.83 6.25
N LEU A 53 -0.04 11.47 5.01
CA LEU A 53 -1.08 12.10 4.21
C LEU A 53 -2.16 11.06 3.95
N ASP A 54 -3.32 11.24 4.56
CA ASP A 54 -4.49 10.37 4.41
C ASP A 54 -5.58 11.05 3.56
N PRO A 55 -6.66 10.33 3.18
CA PRO A 55 -7.74 10.87 2.36
C PRO A 55 -8.58 11.99 3.01
N GLY A 56 -8.26 12.38 4.25
CA GLY A 56 -8.94 13.40 5.01
C GLY A 56 -10.39 13.03 5.35
N ALA A 57 -11.16 14.06 5.72
CA ALA A 57 -12.52 13.89 6.24
C ALA A 57 -13.52 13.26 5.25
N PHE A 58 -13.23 13.26 3.95
CA PHE A 58 -14.10 12.68 2.94
C PHE A 58 -13.81 11.21 2.66
N GLY A 59 -12.72 10.64 3.18
CA GLY A 59 -12.40 9.22 2.98
C GLY A 59 -12.25 8.82 1.50
N THR A 60 -11.83 9.75 0.63
CA THR A 60 -11.84 9.54 -0.83
C THR A 60 -10.79 8.51 -1.26
N LEU A 61 -11.23 7.37 -1.82
CA LEU A 61 -10.31 6.40 -2.43
C LEU A 61 -9.72 6.95 -3.74
N GLY A 62 -8.46 6.64 -4.01
CA GLY A 62 -7.74 7.05 -5.22
C GLY A 62 -6.95 8.35 -5.08
N VAL A 63 -6.84 8.91 -3.88
CA VAL A 63 -6.01 10.10 -3.62
C VAL A 63 -4.50 9.83 -3.74
N GLY A 64 -4.09 8.56 -3.63
CA GLY A 64 -2.70 8.16 -3.42
C GLY A 64 -1.76 8.68 -4.49
N GLY A 65 -2.11 8.50 -5.77
CA GLY A 65 -1.27 8.91 -6.89
C GLY A 65 -1.03 10.42 -6.92
N GLY A 66 -2.11 11.20 -6.82
CA GLY A 66 -2.05 12.67 -6.84
C GLY A 66 -1.33 13.25 -5.62
N PHE A 67 -1.62 12.73 -4.42
CA PHE A 67 -0.97 13.18 -3.19
C PHE A 67 0.52 12.86 -3.18
N ALA A 68 0.92 11.69 -3.67
CA ALA A 68 2.33 11.30 -3.76
C ALA A 68 3.10 12.17 -4.74
N LEU A 69 2.50 12.46 -5.90
CA LEU A 69 3.08 13.37 -6.88
C LEU A 69 3.31 14.76 -6.27
N GLY A 70 2.28 15.31 -5.62
CA GLY A 70 2.38 16.61 -4.93
C GLY A 70 3.43 16.60 -3.81
N ALA A 71 3.43 15.57 -2.96
CA ALA A 71 4.39 15.44 -1.87
C ALA A 71 5.84 15.39 -2.38
N LYS A 72 6.10 14.61 -3.43
CA LYS A 72 7.44 14.49 -4.01
C LYS A 72 7.90 15.79 -4.68
N LEU A 73 7.01 16.52 -5.35
CA LEU A 73 7.34 17.81 -5.95
C LEU A 73 7.58 18.91 -4.91
N CYS A 74 6.83 18.90 -3.80
CA CYS A 74 7.04 19.85 -2.70
C CYS A 74 8.28 19.51 -1.85
N ARG A 75 8.65 18.23 -1.75
CA ARG A 75 9.85 17.76 -1.03
C ARG A 75 10.66 16.80 -1.91
N PRO A 76 11.44 17.32 -2.88
CA PRO A 76 12.16 16.51 -3.85
C PRO A 76 13.11 15.46 -3.24
N ASP A 77 13.69 15.77 -2.08
CA ASP A 77 14.64 14.89 -1.40
C ASP A 77 13.97 13.80 -0.55
N ALA A 78 12.66 13.87 -0.32
CA ALA A 78 11.94 12.89 0.50
C ALA A 78 11.78 11.54 -0.23
N GLU A 79 11.86 10.44 0.51
CA GLU A 79 11.45 9.13 0.01
C GLU A 79 9.93 8.98 0.19
N VAL A 80 9.18 9.11 -0.91
CA VAL A 80 7.72 9.09 -0.86
C VAL A 80 7.22 7.68 -1.10
N TRP A 81 6.44 7.19 -0.13
CA TRP A 81 5.77 5.91 -0.19
C TRP A 81 4.26 6.11 -0.32
N ILE A 82 3.62 5.28 -1.14
CA ILE A 82 2.18 5.14 -1.17
C ILE A 82 1.82 3.78 -0.58
N LEU A 83 0.88 3.77 0.35
CA LEU A 83 0.29 2.55 0.90
C LEU A 83 -1.13 2.43 0.38
N TYR A 84 -1.35 1.44 -0.47
CA TYR A 84 -2.63 1.16 -1.09
C TYR A 84 -3.26 -0.11 -0.50
N GLY A 85 -4.58 -0.13 -0.38
CA GLY A 85 -5.34 -1.35 -0.62
C GLY A 85 -5.44 -1.63 -2.13
N ASP A 86 -5.57 -2.88 -2.54
CA ASP A 86 -5.79 -3.22 -3.95
C ASP A 86 -6.98 -2.50 -4.60
N GLY A 87 -8.09 -2.34 -3.87
CA GLY A 87 -9.27 -1.63 -4.34
C GLY A 87 -9.02 -0.15 -4.62
N SER A 88 -8.23 0.54 -3.78
CA SER A 88 -7.89 1.96 -3.97
C SER A 88 -6.81 2.15 -5.02
N CYS A 89 -5.83 1.23 -5.10
CA CYS A 89 -4.82 1.22 -6.16
C CYS A 89 -5.47 1.30 -7.56
N GLY A 90 -6.55 0.56 -7.77
CA GLY A 90 -7.30 0.56 -9.03
C GLY A 90 -7.80 1.94 -9.49
N PHE A 91 -7.99 2.90 -8.59
CA PHE A 91 -8.43 4.25 -8.94
C PHE A 91 -7.28 5.16 -9.44
N SER A 92 -6.06 4.96 -8.96
CA SER A 92 -4.94 5.89 -9.21
C SER A 92 -3.66 5.24 -9.74
N VAL A 93 -3.66 3.94 -10.04
CA VAL A 93 -2.49 3.24 -10.61
C VAL A 93 -2.00 3.85 -11.93
N ALA A 94 -2.89 4.49 -12.69
CA ALA A 94 -2.55 5.19 -13.92
C ALA A 94 -1.57 6.35 -13.71
N GLU A 95 -1.48 6.93 -12.51
CA GLU A 95 -0.52 8.00 -12.20
C GLU A 95 0.94 7.54 -12.23
N ILE A 96 1.20 6.23 -12.25
CA ILE A 96 2.55 5.70 -12.52
C ILE A 96 3.06 6.16 -13.89
N ASP A 97 2.18 6.33 -14.90
CA ASP A 97 2.55 6.94 -16.18
C ASP A 97 3.08 8.35 -15.97
N THR A 98 2.31 9.20 -15.27
CA THR A 98 2.68 10.58 -14.96
C THR A 98 4.01 10.64 -14.23
N MET A 99 4.17 9.84 -13.18
CA MET A 99 5.40 9.79 -12.38
C MET A 99 6.61 9.38 -13.21
N THR A 100 6.46 8.37 -14.07
CA THR A 100 7.53 7.90 -14.96
C THR A 100 7.88 8.95 -16.02
N ARG A 101 6.87 9.48 -16.71
CA ARG A 101 6.99 10.49 -17.77
C ARG A 101 7.65 11.77 -17.26
N HIS A 102 7.36 12.17 -16.03
CA HIS A 102 7.94 13.36 -15.40
C HIS A 102 9.18 13.08 -14.53
N LYS A 103 9.64 11.82 -14.45
CA LYS A 103 10.79 11.41 -13.61
C LYS A 103 10.63 11.82 -12.15
N VAL A 104 9.43 11.58 -11.60
CA VAL A 104 9.09 11.83 -10.20
C VAL A 104 8.97 10.48 -9.50
N PRO A 105 10.10 9.86 -9.08
CA PRO A 105 10.10 8.49 -8.56
C PRO A 105 9.44 8.42 -7.19
N ILE A 106 8.56 7.45 -7.02
CA ILE A 106 7.93 7.07 -5.75
C ILE A 106 7.92 5.55 -5.59
N ILE A 107 7.62 5.09 -4.38
CA ILE A 107 7.43 3.66 -4.09
C ILE A 107 5.97 3.43 -3.71
N ALA A 108 5.25 2.58 -4.44
CA ALA A 108 3.89 2.17 -4.13
C ALA A 108 3.91 0.74 -3.55
N LEU A 109 3.30 0.55 -2.38
CA LEU A 109 3.07 -0.75 -1.76
C LEU A 109 1.58 -1.04 -1.77
N VAL A 110 1.18 -2.16 -2.38
CA VAL A 110 -0.22 -2.59 -2.47
C VAL A 110 -0.43 -3.80 -1.56
N GLY A 111 -1.25 -3.64 -0.53
CA GLY A 111 -1.82 -4.76 0.22
C GLY A 111 -2.98 -5.36 -0.56
N ASN A 112 -2.74 -6.49 -1.23
CA ASN A 112 -3.68 -7.14 -2.13
C ASN A 112 -4.28 -8.40 -1.47
N ASP A 113 -5.48 -8.24 -0.90
CA ASP A 113 -6.31 -9.34 -0.36
C ASP A 113 -7.50 -9.69 -1.27
N ALA A 114 -7.57 -9.10 -2.47
CA ALA A 114 -8.67 -9.25 -3.42
C ALA A 114 -10.03 -8.88 -2.83
N ALA A 115 -10.11 -7.84 -1.99
CA ALA A 115 -11.38 -7.43 -1.39
C ALA A 115 -11.41 -5.98 -0.90
N TRP A 116 -12.61 -5.39 -0.85
CA TRP A 116 -12.88 -4.20 -0.05
C TRP A 116 -13.06 -4.57 1.42
N THR A 117 -11.99 -5.05 2.04
CA THR A 117 -12.07 -5.74 3.33
C THR A 117 -12.43 -4.83 4.50
N GLN A 118 -12.23 -3.52 4.38
CA GLN A 118 -12.76 -2.56 5.35
C GLN A 118 -14.29 -2.61 5.40
N ILE A 119 -14.94 -2.70 4.23
CA ILE A 119 -16.40 -2.80 4.12
C ILE A 119 -16.87 -4.20 4.55
N ALA A 120 -16.21 -5.25 4.06
CA ALA A 120 -16.58 -6.63 4.36
C ALA A 120 -16.54 -6.95 5.87
N ARG A 121 -15.62 -6.32 6.62
CA ARG A 121 -15.48 -6.50 8.07
C ARG A 121 -16.71 -6.15 8.88
N GLU A 122 -17.44 -5.12 8.46
CA GLU A 122 -18.69 -4.74 9.11
C GLU A 122 -19.88 -5.42 8.41
N GLN A 123 -19.85 -5.52 7.08
CA GLN A 123 -20.96 -6.08 6.32
C GLN A 123 -21.25 -7.55 6.66
N VAL A 124 -20.22 -8.37 6.88
CA VAL A 124 -20.40 -9.80 7.18
C VAL A 124 -21.02 -10.04 8.56
N PRO A 125 -20.53 -9.46 9.66
CA PRO A 125 -21.18 -9.62 10.96
C PRO A 125 -22.60 -9.04 11.02
N PHE A 126 -22.85 -7.90 10.37
CA PHE A 126 -24.16 -7.24 10.42
C PHE A 126 -25.21 -7.90 9.53
N PHE A 127 -24.82 -8.33 8.32
CA PHE A 127 -25.77 -8.80 7.30
C PHE A 127 -25.57 -10.25 6.87
N GLY A 128 -24.55 -10.95 7.38
CA GLY A 128 -24.22 -12.32 6.99
C GLY A 128 -23.72 -12.46 5.55
N SER A 129 -23.30 -11.36 4.91
CA SER A 129 -22.95 -11.33 3.47
C SER A 129 -21.85 -10.33 3.15
N SER A 130 -20.97 -10.67 2.21
CA SER A 130 -19.93 -9.80 1.65
C SER A 130 -20.25 -9.37 0.20
N VAL A 131 -21.55 -9.26 -0.14
CA VAL A 131 -21.99 -8.81 -1.47
C VAL A 131 -21.26 -7.53 -1.88
N ALA A 132 -20.82 -7.51 -3.15
CA ALA A 132 -20.06 -6.42 -3.76
C ALA A 132 -18.70 -6.09 -3.11
N CYS A 133 -18.18 -6.87 -2.16
CA CYS A 133 -16.87 -6.60 -1.54
C CYS A 133 -15.72 -7.45 -2.10
N LYS A 134 -16.02 -8.48 -2.91
CA LYS A 134 -14.99 -9.37 -3.47
C LYS A 134 -14.43 -8.79 -4.77
N LEU A 135 -13.11 -8.78 -4.88
CA LEU A 135 -12.37 -8.38 -6.08
C LEU A 135 -11.63 -9.59 -6.65
N ALA A 136 -10.85 -9.36 -7.71
CA ALA A 136 -9.92 -10.33 -8.26
C ALA A 136 -8.48 -9.94 -7.93
N TYR A 137 -7.62 -10.93 -7.70
CA TYR A 137 -6.18 -10.70 -7.62
C TYR A 137 -5.68 -10.15 -8.96
N THR A 138 -5.34 -8.87 -8.96
CA THR A 138 -4.86 -8.15 -10.14
C THR A 138 -3.33 -8.00 -10.08
N ASP A 139 -2.70 -8.18 -11.24
CA ASP A 139 -1.25 -8.07 -11.42
C ASP A 139 -0.80 -6.59 -11.54
N TYR A 140 -0.99 -5.80 -10.48
CA TYR A 140 -0.62 -4.38 -10.46
C TYR A 140 0.86 -4.13 -10.76
N GLN A 141 1.74 -5.09 -10.46
CA GLN A 141 3.16 -5.03 -10.80
C GLN A 141 3.39 -5.01 -12.32
N GLU A 142 2.56 -5.72 -13.09
CA GLU A 142 2.64 -5.71 -14.56
C GLU A 142 2.08 -4.41 -15.13
N VAL A 143 1.02 -3.86 -14.51
CA VAL A 143 0.49 -2.53 -14.84
C VAL A 143 1.57 -1.46 -14.67
N SER A 144 2.30 -1.46 -13.56
CA SER A 144 3.42 -0.54 -13.33
C SER A 144 4.49 -0.64 -14.43
N LYS A 145 4.87 -1.86 -14.82
CA LYS A 145 5.83 -2.08 -15.93
C LYS A 145 5.29 -1.55 -17.25
N GLY A 146 3.99 -1.73 -17.52
CA GLY A 146 3.31 -1.19 -18.70
C GLY A 146 3.37 0.34 -18.80
N TYR A 147 3.34 1.02 -17.66
CA TYR A 147 3.53 2.48 -17.55
C TYR A 147 5.00 2.92 -17.49
N GLY A 148 5.95 2.01 -17.72
CA GLY A 148 7.39 2.28 -17.72
C GLY A 148 8.04 2.34 -16.32
N GLY A 149 7.28 2.05 -15.27
CA GLY A 149 7.77 1.86 -13.92
C GLY A 149 8.44 0.50 -13.71
N LYS A 150 8.73 0.18 -12.45
CA LYS A 150 9.18 -1.15 -12.00
C LYS A 150 8.08 -1.83 -11.19
N GLY A 151 8.03 -3.15 -11.24
CA GLY A 151 7.00 -3.94 -10.60
C GLY A 151 7.57 -5.18 -9.92
N PHE A 152 7.24 -5.37 -8.65
CA PHE A 152 7.50 -6.59 -7.89
C PHE A 152 6.19 -7.24 -7.45
N LEU A 153 6.08 -8.57 -7.63
CA LEU A 153 5.06 -9.37 -6.98
C LEU A 153 5.70 -10.04 -5.75
N VAL A 154 5.03 -9.95 -4.60
CA VAL A 154 5.45 -10.62 -3.37
C VAL A 154 4.34 -11.54 -2.88
N SER A 155 4.71 -12.78 -2.62
CA SER A 155 3.87 -13.85 -2.07
C SER A 155 4.67 -14.64 -1.01
N GLU A 156 4.10 -15.70 -0.46
CA GLU A 156 4.80 -16.58 0.49
C GLU A 156 6.01 -17.28 -0.11
N ASP A 157 5.98 -17.57 -1.41
CA ASP A 157 7.06 -18.24 -2.15
C ASP A 157 8.16 -17.26 -2.63
N SER A 158 7.96 -15.96 -2.41
CA SER A 158 8.92 -14.96 -2.85
C SER A 158 10.21 -15.02 -2.03
N ALA A 159 11.32 -14.57 -2.64
CA ALA A 159 12.55 -14.27 -1.91
C ALA A 159 12.27 -13.34 -0.72
N ASP A 160 13.20 -13.29 0.22
CA ASP A 160 13.09 -12.48 1.44
C ASP A 160 12.50 -11.08 1.19
N LEU A 161 11.34 -10.80 1.79
CA LEU A 161 10.60 -9.55 1.65
C LEU A 161 11.50 -8.33 1.93
N SER A 162 12.40 -8.41 2.92
CA SER A 162 13.32 -7.32 3.23
C SER A 162 14.22 -6.97 2.04
N SER A 163 14.66 -7.98 1.30
CA SER A 163 15.52 -7.83 0.13
C SER A 163 14.76 -7.16 -1.04
N ILE A 164 13.50 -7.53 -1.26
CA ILE A 164 12.64 -6.90 -2.29
C ILE A 164 12.37 -5.43 -1.96
N LEU A 165 12.04 -5.13 -0.71
CA LEU A 165 11.79 -3.76 -0.26
C LEU A 165 13.04 -2.87 -0.43
N LYS A 166 14.23 -3.38 -0.10
CA LYS A 166 15.50 -2.67 -0.32
C LYS A 166 15.83 -2.47 -1.80
N ALA A 167 15.54 -3.47 -2.64
CA ALA A 167 15.70 -3.35 -4.09
C ALA A 167 14.78 -2.26 -4.66
N ALA A 168 13.53 -2.19 -4.18
CA ALA A 168 12.60 -1.13 -4.55
C ALA A 168 13.12 0.27 -4.14
N GLN A 169 13.67 0.43 -2.93
CA GLN A 169 14.32 1.68 -2.52
C GLN A 169 15.50 2.05 -3.43
N SER A 170 16.36 1.10 -3.79
CA SER A 170 17.49 1.35 -4.70
C SER A 170 17.01 1.86 -6.06
N LEU A 171 16.06 1.15 -6.68
CA LEU A 171 15.49 1.54 -7.97
C LEU A 171 14.82 2.91 -7.91
N CYS A 172 14.13 3.22 -6.81
CA CYS A 172 13.54 4.54 -6.59
C CYS A 172 14.60 5.65 -6.53
N ARG A 173 15.73 5.41 -5.86
CA ARG A 173 16.86 6.35 -5.80
C ARG A 173 17.56 6.51 -7.14
N GLU A 174 17.51 5.50 -7.99
CA GLU A 174 17.97 5.53 -9.38
C GLU A 174 17.01 6.26 -10.34
N GLY A 175 15.86 6.73 -9.85
CA GLY A 175 14.90 7.53 -10.61
C GLY A 175 13.71 6.76 -11.18
N HIS A 176 13.47 5.52 -10.73
CA HIS A 176 12.33 4.73 -11.16
C HIS A 176 11.16 4.79 -10.19
N THR A 177 9.94 4.97 -10.69
CA THR A 177 8.75 4.65 -9.90
C THR A 177 8.62 3.14 -9.75
N VAL A 178 8.38 2.66 -8.53
CA VAL A 178 8.33 1.23 -8.22
C VAL A 178 6.99 0.89 -7.58
N LEU A 179 6.34 -0.17 -8.05
CA LEU A 179 5.17 -0.77 -7.40
C LEU A 179 5.51 -2.16 -6.85
N ILE A 180 5.14 -2.41 -5.61
CA ILE A 180 5.30 -3.67 -4.90
C ILE A 180 3.89 -4.19 -4.60
N ASN A 181 3.47 -5.23 -5.32
CA ASN A 181 2.19 -5.88 -5.14
C ASN A 181 2.37 -7.04 -4.15
N THR A 182 1.94 -6.86 -2.90
CA THR A 182 2.04 -7.90 -1.88
C THR A 182 0.70 -8.61 -1.77
N LEU A 183 0.69 -9.90 -2.11
CA LEU A 183 -0.46 -10.76 -1.82
C LEU A 183 -0.51 -10.97 -0.31
N ILE A 184 -1.60 -10.53 0.32
CA ILE A 184 -1.81 -10.61 1.76
C ILE A 184 -3.06 -11.42 2.09
N GLY A 185 -3.01 -12.10 3.22
CA GLY A 185 -4.12 -12.89 3.73
C GLY A 185 -4.94 -12.12 4.78
N SER A 186 -6.03 -12.73 5.23
CA SER A 186 -6.86 -12.19 6.30
C SER A 186 -6.14 -12.16 7.65
N SER A 187 -6.48 -11.19 8.49
CA SER A 187 -6.04 -11.12 9.88
C SER A 187 -7.22 -10.78 10.80
N LYS A 188 -7.23 -11.34 12.01
CA LYS A 188 -8.15 -10.94 13.09
C LYS A 188 -7.70 -9.66 13.80
N PHE A 189 -6.55 -9.11 13.43
CA PHE A 189 -6.13 -7.80 13.92
C PHE A 189 -7.20 -6.77 13.55
N ARG A 190 -7.58 -5.92 14.52
CA ARG A 190 -8.67 -4.94 14.41
C ARG A 190 -10.09 -5.53 14.28
N GLU A 191 -10.29 -6.82 14.58
CA GLU A 191 -11.64 -7.39 14.75
C GLU A 191 -12.40 -6.66 15.86
N GLY A 192 -13.64 -6.26 15.57
CA GLY A 192 -14.47 -5.45 16.48
C GLY A 192 -14.10 -3.96 16.57
N SER A 193 -13.06 -3.50 15.83
CA SER A 193 -12.82 -2.06 15.69
C SER A 193 -13.83 -1.45 14.72
N ILE A 194 -14.29 -0.24 15.04
CA ILE A 194 -15.11 0.56 14.13
C ILE A 194 -14.18 1.21 13.12
N SER A 195 -14.40 0.96 11.83
CA SER A 195 -13.69 1.68 10.77
C SER A 195 -14.42 3.00 10.55
N VAL A 196 -13.80 4.11 10.97
CA VAL A 196 -14.28 5.48 10.69
C VAL A 196 -13.65 6.04 9.43
#